data_AF-A0A1B1RV71-F1
#
_entry.id   AF-A0A1B1RV71-F1
#
_cell.length_a   1.000
_cell.length_b   1.000
_cell.length_c   1.000
_cell.angle_alpha   90.00
_cell.angle_beta   90.00
_cell.angle_gamma   90.00
#
_symmetry.space_group_name_H-M   'P 1'
#
loop_
_entity.id
_entity.type
_entity.pdbx_description
1 polymer ?
#
loop_
_entity_poly.entity_id
_entity_poly.type
_entity_poly.pdbx_seq_one_letter_code
_entity_poly.pdbx_strand_id
1 'polypeptide(L)'
;VPEQSELAETKKKAEEAKAEEKVAKRKYDYATLKVALAKKEVEAKELEIEKLQYEISTLEQEVATAQHQVDNLKKLLAGADPDDGTEVIEAKLKKGEAELNAKQAELAKKQTELEKLLDSLDPEGKT
;
A
#
# COMPACT_ATOMS: atom_id res chain seq x y z
N VAL A 1 39.67 39.76 43.06
CA VAL A 1 39.84 38.30 42.94
C VAL A 1 38.54 37.70 43.45
N PRO A 2 37.78 36.94 42.64
CA PRO A 2 36.52 36.35 43.08
C PRO A 2 36.75 35.43 44.28
N GLU A 3 35.80 35.37 45.20
CA GLU A 3 35.89 34.50 46.37
C GLU A 3 35.82 33.02 45.95
N GLN A 4 36.43 32.13 46.73
CA GLN A 4 36.45 30.68 46.40
C GLN A 4 35.04 30.08 46.26
N SER A 5 34.06 30.63 46.96
CA SER A 5 32.64 30.28 46.87
C SER A 5 32.04 30.60 45.48
N GLU A 6 32.31 31.78 44.94
CA GLU A 6 31.85 32.21 43.60
C GLU A 6 32.47 31.33 42.49
N LEU A 7 33.75 30.97 42.66
CA LEU A 7 34.47 30.04 41.76
C LEU A 7 33.90 28.61 41.82
N ALA A 8 33.39 28.16 42.96
CA ALA A 8 32.77 26.85 43.09
C ALA A 8 31.36 26.82 42.46
N GLU A 9 30.56 27.87 42.67
CA GLU A 9 29.21 27.97 42.12
C GLU A 9 29.22 28.07 40.59
N THR A 10 30.16 28.83 40.02
CA THR A 10 30.34 28.93 38.57
C THR A 10 30.78 27.60 37.95
N LYS A 11 31.66 26.83 38.60
CA LYS A 11 32.03 25.48 38.15
C LYS A 11 30.85 24.51 38.16
N LYS A 12 30.03 24.54 39.22
CA LYS A 12 28.84 23.70 39.33
C LYS A 12 27.82 24.00 38.21
N LYS A 13 27.52 25.28 37.97
CA LYS A 13 26.63 25.71 36.87
C LYS A 13 27.17 25.29 35.49
N ALA A 14 28.48 25.37 35.29
CA ALA A 14 29.10 24.92 34.03
C ALA A 14 29.01 23.40 33.84
N GLU A 15 29.07 22.62 34.91
CA GLU A 15 28.90 21.16 34.86
C GLU A 15 27.43 20.78 34.59
N GLU A 16 26.49 21.44 35.26
CA GLU A 16 25.05 21.29 35.01
C GLU A 16 24.69 21.64 33.56
N ALA A 17 25.17 22.77 33.03
CA ALA A 17 24.95 23.17 31.64
C ALA A 17 25.49 22.13 30.64
N LYS A 18 26.67 21.55 30.89
CA LYS A 18 27.22 20.46 30.05
C LYS A 18 26.38 19.18 30.12
N ALA A 19 25.85 18.86 31.30
CA ALA A 19 24.95 17.72 31.46
C ALA A 19 23.63 17.94 30.69
N GLU A 20 23.05 19.14 30.79
CA GLU A 20 21.85 19.54 30.05
C GLU A 20 22.08 19.52 28.54
N GLU A 21 23.21 20.05 28.06
CA GLU A 21 23.60 20.01 26.64
C GLU A 21 23.68 18.55 26.13
N LYS A 22 24.29 17.66 26.90
CA LYS A 22 24.39 16.23 26.55
C LYS A 22 23.01 15.56 26.49
N VAL A 23 22.10 15.92 27.40
CA VAL A 23 20.72 15.41 27.38
C VAL A 23 19.95 15.97 26.18
N ALA A 24 20.09 17.27 25.89
CA ALA A 24 19.46 17.90 24.73
C ALA A 24 19.93 17.27 23.41
N LYS A 25 21.24 17.04 23.27
CA LYS A 25 21.81 16.35 22.11
C LYS A 25 21.25 14.94 21.94
N ARG A 26 21.15 14.16 23.02
CA ARG A 26 20.55 12.81 22.97
C ARG A 26 19.07 12.84 22.56
N LYS A 27 18.29 13.81 23.05
CA LYS A 27 16.90 13.97 22.64
C LYS A 27 16.79 14.32 21.15
N TYR A 28 17.65 15.21 20.67
CA TYR A 28 17.74 15.56 19.27
C TYR A 28 18.10 14.34 18.40
N ASP A 29 19.18 13.62 18.73
CA ASP A 29 19.61 12.44 17.98
C ASP A 29 18.50 11.37 17.93
N TYR A 30 17.81 11.15 19.05
CA TYR A 30 16.68 10.22 19.13
C TYR A 30 15.49 10.67 18.26
N ALA A 31 15.17 11.96 18.24
CA ALA A 31 14.14 12.51 17.36
C ALA A 31 14.52 12.35 15.88
N THR A 32 15.78 12.60 15.52
CA THR A 32 16.29 12.37 14.17
C THR A 32 16.16 10.91 13.75
N LEU A 33 16.50 9.97 14.64
CA LEU A 33 16.35 8.53 14.38
C LEU A 33 14.88 8.13 14.17
N LYS A 34 13.97 8.66 14.99
CA LYS A 34 12.52 8.43 14.81
C LYS A 34 12.02 8.90 13.45
N VAL A 35 12.40 10.10 13.04
CA VAL A 35 12.03 10.65 11.73
C VAL A 35 12.61 9.81 10.60
N ALA A 36 13.87 9.39 10.71
CA ALA A 36 14.50 8.53 9.71
C ALA A 36 13.81 7.15 9.59
N LEU A 37 13.38 6.57 10.72
CA LEU A 37 12.62 5.32 10.73
C LEU A 37 11.25 5.49 10.07
N ALA A 38 10.50 6.51 10.46
CA ALA A 38 9.18 6.79 9.89
C ALA A 38 9.25 7.03 8.37
N LYS A 39 10.28 7.73 7.88
CA LYS A 39 10.51 7.90 6.42
C LYS A 39 10.71 6.56 5.71
N LYS A 40 11.50 5.65 6.28
CA LYS A 40 11.71 4.32 5.69
C LYS A 40 10.45 3.46 5.70
N GLU A 41 9.63 3.58 6.73
CA GLU A 41 8.34 2.88 6.80
C GLU A 41 7.38 3.40 5.73
N VAL A 42 7.33 4.71 5.49
CA VAL A 42 6.56 5.31 4.40
C VAL A 42 7.06 4.83 3.03
N GLU A 43 8.36 4.92 2.77
CA GLU A 43 8.97 4.47 1.50
C GLU A 43 8.69 2.99 1.22
N ALA A 44 8.73 2.13 2.24
CA ALA A 44 8.40 0.72 2.10
C ALA A 44 6.92 0.49 1.71
N LYS A 45 5.99 1.26 2.31
CA LYS A 45 4.57 1.20 1.96
C LYS A 45 4.27 1.76 0.57
N GLU A 46 4.95 2.82 0.15
CA GLU A 46 4.84 3.38 -1.21
C GLU A 46 5.24 2.34 -2.27
N LEU A 47 6.33 1.59 -2.02
CA LEU A 47 6.75 0.50 -2.91
C LEU A 47 5.76 -0.68 -2.94
N GLU A 48 5.08 -0.97 -1.82
CA GLU A 48 4.04 -1.98 -1.76
C GLU A 48 2.80 -1.56 -2.55
N ILE A 49 2.41 -0.28 -2.44
CA ILE A 49 1.33 0.32 -3.22
C ILE A 49 1.63 0.28 -4.72
N GLU A 50 2.85 0.63 -5.14
CA GLU A 50 3.24 0.60 -6.56
C GLU A 50 3.11 -0.81 -7.16
N LYS A 51 3.59 -1.83 -6.43
CA LYS A 51 3.45 -3.24 -6.85
C LYS A 51 2.00 -3.66 -6.95
N LEU A 52 1.18 -3.31 -5.95
CA LEU A 52 -0.22 -3.69 -5.92
C LEU A 52 -1.01 -3.00 -7.03
N GLN A 53 -0.72 -1.73 -7.33
CA GLN A 53 -1.29 -1.01 -8.46
C GLN A 53 -0.94 -1.67 -9.80
N TYR A 54 0.31 -2.12 -9.97
CA TYR A 54 0.73 -2.86 -11.16
C TYR A 54 -0.03 -4.20 -11.31
N GLU A 55 -0.18 -4.95 -10.22
CA GLU A 55 -0.96 -6.19 -10.21
C GLU A 55 -2.44 -5.96 -10.53
N ILE A 56 -3.04 -4.90 -9.96
CA ILE A 56 -4.41 -4.48 -10.27
C ILE A 56 -4.56 -4.15 -11.75
N SER A 57 -3.67 -3.33 -12.31
CA SER A 57 -3.70 -2.97 -13.74
C SER A 57 -3.58 -4.20 -14.64
N THR A 58 -2.72 -5.15 -14.28
CA THR A 58 -2.57 -6.42 -15.01
C THR A 58 -3.87 -7.22 -14.95
N LEU A 59 -4.47 -7.35 -13.75
CA LEU A 59 -5.69 -8.12 -13.55
C LEU A 59 -6.92 -7.46 -14.22
N GLU A 60 -6.98 -6.13 -14.29
CA GLU A 60 -8.00 -5.39 -15.06
C GLU A 60 -7.93 -5.73 -16.56
N GLN A 61 -6.73 -5.83 -17.14
CA GLN A 61 -6.56 -6.26 -18.52
C GLN A 61 -7.00 -7.71 -18.74
N GLU A 62 -6.71 -8.59 -17.78
CA GLU A 62 -7.16 -9.98 -17.82
C GLU A 62 -8.69 -10.10 -17.71
N VAL A 63 -9.31 -9.31 -16.83
CA VAL A 63 -10.79 -9.23 -16.71
C VAL A 63 -11.40 -8.74 -18.01
N ALA A 64 -10.86 -7.69 -18.63
CA ALA A 64 -11.33 -7.20 -19.92
C ALA A 64 -11.22 -8.25 -21.02
N THR A 65 -10.10 -8.99 -21.05
CA THR A 65 -9.88 -10.08 -22.01
C THR A 65 -10.87 -11.23 -21.80
N ALA A 66 -11.07 -11.67 -20.56
CA ALA A 66 -12.03 -12.73 -20.22
C ALA A 66 -13.48 -12.30 -20.54
N GLN A 67 -13.83 -11.04 -20.26
CA GLN A 67 -15.14 -10.47 -20.62
C GLN A 67 -15.36 -10.51 -22.14
N HIS A 68 -14.37 -10.08 -22.93
CA HIS A 68 -14.45 -10.16 -24.39
C HIS A 68 -14.65 -11.60 -24.90
N GLN A 69 -13.97 -12.57 -24.29
CA GLN A 69 -14.14 -13.98 -24.65
C GLN A 69 -15.55 -14.49 -24.34
N VAL A 70 -16.07 -14.17 -23.16
CA VAL A 70 -17.45 -14.50 -22.74
C VAL A 70 -18.47 -13.87 -23.68
N ASP A 71 -18.32 -12.58 -24.01
CA ASP A 71 -19.23 -11.87 -24.91
C ASP A 71 -19.23 -12.48 -26.32
N ASN A 72 -18.06 -12.88 -26.82
CA ASN A 72 -17.96 -13.57 -28.11
C ASN A 72 -18.66 -14.94 -28.10
N LEU A 73 -18.51 -15.71 -27.01
CA LEU A 73 -19.21 -16.99 -26.86
C LEU A 73 -20.73 -16.80 -26.79
N LYS A 74 -21.22 -15.77 -26.08
CA LYS A 74 -22.64 -15.40 -26.04
C LYS A 74 -23.19 -15.05 -27.42
N LYS A 75 -22.43 -14.28 -28.21
CA LYS A 75 -22.81 -13.94 -29.58
C LYS A 75 -22.87 -15.16 -30.49
N LEU A 76 -21.90 -16.07 -30.38
CA LEU A 76 -21.90 -17.33 -31.15
C LEU A 76 -23.12 -18.18 -30.79
N LEU A 77 -23.44 -18.31 -29.50
CA LEU A 77 -24.58 -19.08 -29.04
C LEU A 77 -25.91 -18.49 -29.53
N ALA A 78 -26.05 -17.16 -29.49
CA ALA A 78 -27.27 -16.47 -29.96
C ALA A 78 -27.50 -16.58 -31.48
N GLY A 79 -26.44 -16.85 -32.26
CA GLY A 79 -26.51 -17.04 -33.70
C GLY A 79 -26.50 -18.49 -34.17
N ALA A 80 -26.41 -19.46 -33.25
CA ALA A 80 -26.40 -20.88 -33.57
C ALA A 80 -27.82 -21.38 -33.86
N ASP A 81 -27.95 -22.34 -34.78
CA ASP A 81 -29.20 -23.05 -34.99
C ASP A 81 -29.49 -23.92 -33.75
N PRO A 82 -30.72 -23.92 -33.20
CA PRO A 82 -31.07 -24.79 -32.08
C PRO A 82 -30.82 -26.30 -32.34
N ASP A 83 -30.78 -26.73 -33.61
CA ASP A 83 -30.49 -28.12 -33.99
C ASP A 83 -28.97 -28.41 -34.13
N ASP A 84 -28.09 -27.41 -34.05
CA ASP A 84 -26.64 -27.54 -34.32
C ASP A 84 -25.80 -28.09 -33.14
N GLY A 85 -26.42 -28.46 -32.02
CA GLY A 85 -25.70 -29.05 -30.87
C GLY A 85 -24.71 -28.07 -30.22
N THR A 86 -25.23 -27.08 -29.50
CA THR A 86 -24.46 -25.97 -28.89
C THR A 86 -23.70 -26.31 -27.61
N GLU A 87 -23.75 -27.57 -27.17
CA GLU A 87 -23.27 -28.05 -25.86
C GLU A 87 -21.80 -27.67 -25.58
N VAL A 88 -20.94 -27.70 -26.60
CA VAL A 88 -19.53 -27.32 -26.48
C VAL A 88 -19.35 -25.81 -26.25
N ILE A 89 -20.18 -24.99 -26.90
CA ILE A 89 -20.15 -23.52 -26.74
C ILE A 89 -20.67 -23.16 -25.35
N GLU A 90 -21.74 -23.79 -24.89
CA GLU A 90 -22.32 -23.60 -23.55
C GLU A 90 -21.34 -24.02 -22.45
N ALA A 91 -20.66 -25.16 -22.61
CA ALA A 91 -19.63 -25.60 -21.67
C ALA A 91 -18.46 -24.61 -21.59
N LYS A 92 -17.99 -24.10 -22.74
CA LYS A 92 -16.96 -23.05 -22.80
C LYS A 92 -17.43 -21.75 -22.18
N LEU A 93 -18.68 -21.36 -22.42
CA LEU A 93 -19.27 -20.15 -21.84
C LEU A 93 -19.32 -20.23 -20.32
N LYS A 94 -19.84 -21.34 -19.77
CA LYS A 94 -19.91 -21.57 -18.33
C LYS A 94 -18.53 -21.54 -17.68
N LYS A 95 -17.52 -22.12 -18.33
CA LYS A 95 -16.13 -22.06 -17.86
C LYS A 95 -15.59 -20.63 -17.90
N GLY A 96 -15.79 -19.91 -19.01
CA GLY A 96 -15.35 -18.52 -19.16
C GLY A 96 -16.00 -17.57 -18.15
N GLU A 97 -17.30 -17.74 -17.88
CA GLU A 97 -18.01 -16.97 -16.86
C GLU A 97 -17.48 -17.26 -15.45
N ALA A 98 -17.17 -18.52 -15.14
CA ALA A 98 -16.56 -18.87 -13.87
C ALA A 98 -15.16 -18.26 -13.70
N GLU A 99 -14.33 -18.30 -14.74
CA GLU A 99 -12.99 -17.68 -14.75
C GLU A 99 -13.06 -16.15 -14.63
N LEU A 100 -13.96 -15.51 -15.36
CA LEU A 100 -14.21 -14.07 -15.27
C LEU A 100 -14.63 -13.67 -13.85
N ASN A 101 -15.60 -14.38 -13.27
CA ASN A 101 -16.07 -14.11 -11.90
C ASN A 101 -14.94 -14.27 -10.87
N ALA A 102 -14.09 -15.29 -11.02
CA ALA A 102 -12.93 -15.49 -10.15
C ALA A 102 -11.94 -14.32 -10.23
N LYS A 103 -11.63 -13.86 -11.45
CA LYS A 103 -10.73 -12.71 -11.67
C LYS A 103 -11.31 -11.40 -11.13
N GLN A 104 -12.61 -11.16 -11.33
CA GLN A 104 -13.30 -9.99 -10.76
C GLN A 104 -13.28 -10.02 -9.23
N ALA A 105 -13.45 -11.20 -8.61
CA ALA A 105 -13.37 -11.34 -7.16
C ALA A 105 -11.94 -11.11 -6.63
N GLU A 106 -10.91 -11.56 -7.36
CA GLU A 106 -9.52 -11.28 -7.02
C GLU A 106 -9.19 -9.79 -7.16
N LEU A 107 -9.67 -9.13 -8.23
CA LEU A 107 -9.50 -7.70 -8.46
C LEU A 107 -10.11 -6.89 -7.32
N ALA A 108 -11.34 -7.23 -6.92
CA ALA A 108 -12.00 -6.57 -5.79
C ALA A 108 -11.20 -6.70 -4.49
N LYS A 109 -10.64 -7.89 -4.21
CA LYS A 109 -9.80 -8.11 -3.02
C LYS A 109 -8.54 -7.23 -3.04
N LYS A 110 -7.85 -7.17 -4.18
CA LYS A 110 -6.65 -6.34 -4.35
C LYS A 110 -6.97 -4.85 -4.24
N GLN A 111 -8.08 -4.40 -4.80
CA GLN A 111 -8.55 -3.01 -4.65
C GLN A 111 -8.84 -2.66 -3.18
N THR A 112 -9.48 -3.56 -2.43
CA THR A 112 -9.68 -3.38 -0.97
C THR A 112 -8.36 -3.37 -0.19
N GLU A 113 -7.38 -4.18 -0.59
CA GLU A 113 -6.05 -4.19 0.02
C GLU A 113 -5.30 -2.88 -0.24
N LEU A 114 -5.39 -2.35 -1.47
CA LEU A 114 -4.82 -1.07 -1.84
C LEU A 114 -5.43 0.08 -1.03
N GLU A 115 -6.76 0.10 -0.89
CA GLU A 115 -7.48 1.09 -0.09
C GLU A 115 -6.99 1.09 1.37
N LYS A 116 -6.86 -0.08 1.99
CA LYS A 116 -6.33 -0.22 3.36
C LYS A 116 -4.89 0.29 3.49
N LEU A 117 -4.05 0.06 2.49
CA LEU A 117 -2.68 0.56 2.49
C LEU A 117 -2.64 2.08 2.39
N LEU A 118 -3.47 2.68 1.53
CA LEU A 118 -3.61 4.13 1.39
C LEU A 118 -4.14 4.78 2.68
N ASP A 119 -5.18 4.21 3.29
CA ASP A 119 -5.71 4.66 4.59
C ASP A 119 -4.65 4.62 5.71
N SER A 120 -3.72 3.67 5.62
CA SER A 120 -2.63 3.54 6.59
C SER A 120 -1.50 4.56 6.40
N LEU A 121 -1.47 5.27 5.27
CA LEU A 121 -0.53 6.35 4.96
C LEU A 121 -1.12 7.73 5.25
N ASP A 122 -2.44 7.90 5.09
CA ASP A 122 -3.16 9.13 5.46
C ASP A 122 -4.46 8.83 6.23
N PRO A 123 -4.36 8.45 7.52
CA PRO A 123 -5.53 8.09 8.32
C PRO A 123 -6.45 9.29 8.66
N GLU A 124 -6.04 10.52 8.35
CA GLU A 124 -6.83 11.73 8.60
C GLU A 124 -7.45 12.33 7.33
N GLY A 125 -7.15 11.79 6.14
CA GLY A 125 -7.68 12.26 4.85
C GLY A 125 -7.39 13.73 4.58
N LYS A 126 -6.28 14.26 5.11
CA LYS A 126 -5.91 15.68 5.00
C LYS A 126 -4.92 15.86 3.86
N THR A 127 -5.45 15.80 2.65
CA THR A 127 -4.87 16.45 1.46
C THR A 127 -5.73 17.62 1.03
#